data_AF-D3AVL1-F1
#
_entry.id   AF-D3AVL1-F1
#
_cell.length_a   1.000
_cell.length_b   1.000
_cell.length_c   1.000
_cell.angle_alpha   90.00
_cell.angle_beta   90.00
_cell.angle_gamma   90.00
#
_symmetry.space_group_name_H-M   'P 1'
#
loop_
_entity.id
_entity.type
_entity.pdbx_description
1 polymer ?
#
loop_
_entity_poly.entity_id
_entity_poly.type
_entity_poly.pdbx_seq_one_letter_code
_entity_poly.pdbx_strand_id
1 'polypeptide(L)'
;MKFIKLSIVLLLSVFVSINVAQNEIDYCIPLHASLMFYKAQRAGKLPDNDVPWREDSVLNDGQQLNIDLSGGYFDAGDYIKFTFPLAYTMTTLGWSYLLFQDNIANKCHLKDDYLSVLKYGTDWIMNAHYKANNLVTQVDVMSSHYQWNRPSDVTYPREIFTVDNTQPCTDVAMQSASALAVASLVFADTNPSYSTQLLNKAKSLYSLGKACPLGTMAVPDYSDHGRQGYESHGYEDELIWASICMYLATGRSTTYLSDLTNNLKKLQGRNFANDIWGSMLSWDSKYSASLLMSLKSLSSDPNFSQFLNNFQSKSNDIAQSWINQPNFSNGIVSGIAKWGNNRYAMGGAFLAAVINTPASKRWATEQVNCVLGQCPANSKSFVIGYGNNYAQFPHHRAAHNPLPNPSLSENYPVATTYKILGALIGGPSIENSTYEDARKNYQQNEPAIDYNAAFTGALAALVSFEHSGGYNGNPSSFQSTTSSTTSTTLQPTSTSTSSQSTTSSKTSTSSQPTTISTSTTSLPTLSSTITTYQTTNTKTTTSPSTSSKPISTPSTTSRLTTNGEEPSEDPTIASGFTLKSSI
;
A
#
# COMPACT_ATOMS: atom_id res chain seq x y z
N MET A 1 55.94 24.31 34.71
CA MET A 1 54.88 24.42 33.67
C MET A 1 55.24 23.67 32.37
N LYS A 2 55.62 22.38 32.43
CA LYS A 2 55.89 21.55 31.22
C LYS A 2 55.08 20.24 31.16
N PHE A 3 54.29 19.92 32.18
CA PHE A 3 53.51 18.67 32.24
C PHE A 3 52.01 18.83 31.95
N ILE A 4 51.50 20.05 31.78
CA ILE A 4 50.07 20.30 31.52
C ILE A 4 49.73 20.30 30.02
N LYS A 5 50.72 20.51 29.13
CA LYS A 5 50.49 20.53 27.68
C LYS A 5 50.44 19.15 27.01
N LEU A 6 50.94 18.09 27.67
CA LEU A 6 50.96 16.75 27.07
C LEU A 6 49.63 16.01 27.26
N SER A 7 48.89 16.30 28.34
CA SER A 7 47.59 15.67 28.61
C SER A 7 46.46 16.20 27.74
N ILE A 8 46.56 17.43 27.22
CA ILE A 8 45.53 18.01 26.33
C ILE A 8 45.70 17.49 24.89
N VAL A 9 46.93 17.21 24.44
CA VAL A 9 47.17 16.61 23.11
C VAL A 9 46.77 15.13 23.08
N LEU A 10 46.88 14.43 24.21
CA LEU A 10 46.43 13.03 24.33
C LEU A 10 44.90 12.91 24.49
N LEU A 11 44.22 13.89 25.10
CA LEU A 11 42.75 13.93 25.14
C LEU A 11 42.12 14.39 23.81
N LEU A 12 42.81 15.19 23.00
CA LEU A 12 42.34 15.56 21.66
C LEU A 12 42.58 14.49 20.59
N SER A 13 43.38 13.46 20.86
CA SER A 13 43.62 12.33 19.93
C SER A 13 42.76 11.10 20.21
N VAL A 14 41.97 11.10 21.29
CA VAL A 14 40.97 10.06 21.62
C VAL A 14 39.54 10.46 21.23
N PHE A 15 39.36 11.64 20.60
CA PHE A 15 38.31 11.78 19.60
C PHE A 15 38.75 11.09 18.31
N VAL A 16 39.04 9.78 18.41
CA VAL A 16 38.82 8.89 17.28
C VAL A 16 37.36 9.10 16.96
N SER A 17 37.11 9.77 15.84
CA SER A 17 35.85 9.69 15.14
C SER A 17 35.54 8.22 15.05
N ILE A 18 34.71 7.71 15.97
CA ILE A 18 33.84 6.60 15.66
C ILE A 18 32.88 7.21 14.64
N ASN A 19 33.37 7.37 13.41
CA ASN A 19 32.54 7.14 12.26
C ASN A 19 32.09 5.70 12.47
N VAL A 20 30.97 5.53 13.19
CA VAL A 20 30.08 4.43 12.87
C VAL A 20 29.86 4.69 11.40
N ALA A 21 30.54 3.91 10.54
CA ALA A 21 30.21 3.89 9.14
C ALA A 21 28.70 3.61 9.15
N GLN A 22 27.90 4.65 8.89
CA GLN A 22 26.54 4.46 8.48
C GLN A 22 26.71 3.58 7.25
N ASN A 23 26.42 2.28 7.40
CA ASN A 23 26.51 1.36 6.28
C ASN A 23 25.57 1.95 5.24
N GLU A 24 26.17 2.48 4.17
CA GLU A 24 25.46 3.03 3.04
C GLU A 24 24.43 1.99 2.58
N ILE A 25 23.17 2.42 2.46
CA ILE A 25 22.08 1.50 2.18
C ILE A 25 22.00 1.36 0.68
N ASP A 26 22.42 0.22 0.11
CA ASP A 26 22.07 -0.05 -1.28
C ASP A 26 20.55 -0.16 -1.42
N TYR A 27 19.89 0.94 -1.85
CA TYR A 27 18.44 1.04 -1.96
C TYR A 27 17.86 0.12 -3.02
N CYS A 28 18.66 -0.46 -3.93
CA CYS A 28 18.17 -1.47 -4.87
C CYS A 28 17.72 -2.75 -4.15
N ILE A 29 18.35 -3.10 -3.02
CA ILE A 29 17.99 -4.28 -2.21
C ILE A 29 16.58 -4.16 -1.60
N PRO A 30 16.26 -3.13 -0.78
CA PRO A 30 14.91 -2.96 -0.25
C PRO A 30 13.89 -2.64 -1.35
N LEU A 31 14.30 -2.02 -2.47
CA LEU A 31 13.40 -1.81 -3.62
C LEU A 31 12.96 -3.13 -4.24
N HIS A 32 13.89 -4.04 -4.52
CA HIS A 32 13.57 -5.37 -5.00
C HIS A 32 12.71 -6.14 -3.98
N ALA A 33 13.07 -6.09 -2.70
CA ALA A 33 12.28 -6.71 -1.64
C ALA A 33 10.83 -6.18 -1.65
N SER A 34 10.61 -4.88 -1.81
CA SER A 34 9.26 -4.30 -1.90
C SER A 34 8.46 -4.84 -3.09
N LEU A 35 9.09 -5.13 -4.24
CA LEU A 35 8.44 -5.79 -5.36
C LEU A 35 8.08 -7.24 -5.05
N MET A 36 8.93 -7.96 -4.31
CA MET A 36 8.65 -9.31 -3.84
C MET A 36 7.45 -9.36 -2.88
N PHE A 37 7.23 -8.32 -2.07
CA PHE A 37 6.01 -8.19 -1.27
C PHE A 37 4.76 -8.19 -2.15
N TYR A 38 4.72 -7.39 -3.22
CA TYR A 38 3.59 -7.41 -4.15
C TYR A 38 3.39 -8.79 -4.76
N LYS A 39 4.45 -9.45 -5.25
CA LYS A 39 4.35 -10.83 -5.76
C LYS A 39 3.76 -11.77 -4.70
N ALA A 40 4.11 -11.60 -3.43
CA ALA A 40 3.57 -12.35 -2.30
C ALA A 40 2.11 -12.01 -1.95
N GLN A 41 1.54 -10.92 -2.47
CA GLN A 41 0.12 -10.53 -2.32
C GLN A 41 -0.79 -11.02 -3.46
N ARG A 42 -0.24 -11.56 -4.56
CA ARG A 42 -1.04 -11.95 -5.74
C ARG A 42 -2.12 -12.98 -5.42
N ALA A 43 -3.36 -12.77 -5.80
CA ALA A 43 -4.43 -13.76 -5.79
C ALA A 43 -4.55 -14.44 -7.17
N GLY A 44 -5.34 -15.51 -7.28
CA GLY A 44 -5.63 -16.14 -8.58
C GLY A 44 -4.60 -17.19 -8.96
N LYS A 45 -4.56 -17.52 -10.26
CA LYS A 45 -3.53 -18.38 -10.82
C LYS A 45 -2.21 -17.63 -10.93
N LEU A 46 -1.18 -18.10 -10.24
CA LEU A 46 0.09 -17.38 -10.17
C LEU A 46 0.84 -17.47 -11.52
N PRO A 47 1.40 -16.35 -12.02
CA PRO A 47 2.07 -16.32 -13.32
C PRO A 47 3.54 -16.81 -13.26
N ASP A 48 4.11 -16.91 -12.07
CA ASP A 48 5.51 -17.27 -11.80
C ASP A 48 5.63 -18.00 -10.45
N ASN A 49 6.86 -18.41 -10.12
CA ASN A 49 7.21 -19.09 -8.87
C ASN A 49 8.23 -18.28 -8.05
N ASP A 50 8.22 -16.95 -8.19
CA ASP A 50 9.21 -16.09 -7.52
C ASP A 50 9.01 -16.09 -5.99
N VAL A 51 7.79 -16.37 -5.54
CA VAL A 51 7.43 -16.58 -4.13
C VAL A 51 6.99 -18.03 -3.96
N PRO A 52 7.92 -18.99 -3.73
CA PRO A 52 7.65 -20.43 -3.86
C PRO A 52 6.73 -21.02 -2.78
N TRP A 53 6.41 -20.24 -1.74
CA TRP A 53 5.45 -20.61 -0.70
C TRP A 53 4.03 -20.10 -0.97
N ARG A 54 3.83 -19.37 -2.07
CA ARG A 54 2.51 -18.98 -2.56
C ARG A 54 2.00 -20.01 -3.55
N GLU A 55 0.69 -20.22 -3.53
CA GLU A 55 -0.03 -21.14 -4.41
C GLU A 55 -1.23 -20.42 -5.03
N ASP A 56 -1.79 -21.04 -6.08
CA ASP A 56 -3.03 -20.62 -6.72
C ASP A 56 -4.16 -20.51 -5.69
N SER A 57 -4.99 -19.47 -5.81
CA SER A 57 -6.08 -19.21 -4.87
C SER A 57 -7.28 -18.54 -5.53
N VAL A 58 -8.46 -18.68 -4.92
CA VAL A 58 -9.69 -17.91 -5.26
C VAL A 58 -10.03 -17.88 -6.76
N LEU A 59 -9.79 -18.99 -7.47
CA LEU A 59 -9.90 -19.11 -8.93
C LEU A 59 -11.31 -18.86 -9.51
N ASN A 60 -12.32 -18.83 -8.65
CA ASN A 60 -13.72 -18.65 -9.05
C ASN A 60 -14.21 -17.20 -8.84
N ASP A 61 -13.38 -16.29 -8.35
CA ASP A 61 -13.78 -14.88 -8.15
C ASP A 61 -14.23 -14.28 -9.50
N GLY A 62 -15.42 -13.65 -9.51
CA GLY A 62 -16.00 -13.03 -10.70
C GLY A 62 -16.98 -13.89 -11.50
N GLN A 63 -17.05 -15.20 -11.24
CA GLN A 63 -17.94 -16.11 -11.98
C GLN A 63 -19.41 -15.69 -11.94
N GLN A 64 -19.90 -15.17 -10.81
CA GLN A 64 -21.27 -14.68 -10.67
C GLN A 64 -21.61 -13.48 -11.57
N LEU A 65 -20.60 -12.77 -12.08
CA LEU A 65 -20.72 -11.65 -13.02
C LEU A 65 -20.27 -12.04 -14.44
N ASN A 66 -19.91 -13.32 -14.68
CA ASN A 66 -19.35 -13.82 -15.94
C ASN A 66 -18.11 -13.04 -16.40
N ILE A 67 -17.22 -12.73 -15.45
CA ILE A 67 -15.93 -12.08 -15.66
C ILE A 67 -14.85 -12.76 -14.83
N ASP A 68 -13.59 -12.60 -15.22
CA ASP A 68 -12.46 -13.12 -14.45
C ASP A 68 -11.95 -12.06 -13.47
N LEU A 69 -12.22 -12.27 -12.18
CA LEU A 69 -11.65 -11.49 -11.09
C LEU A 69 -10.70 -12.34 -10.25
N SER A 70 -10.26 -13.52 -10.68
CA SER A 70 -9.43 -14.44 -9.89
C SER A 70 -8.10 -13.81 -9.47
N GLY A 71 -7.45 -13.08 -10.37
CA GLY A 71 -6.17 -12.39 -10.15
C GLY A 71 -6.22 -11.21 -9.17
N GLY A 72 -5.34 -10.23 -9.40
CA GLY A 72 -5.23 -9.03 -8.56
C GLY A 72 -4.49 -9.29 -7.26
N TYR A 73 -4.55 -8.35 -6.32
CA TYR A 73 -3.84 -8.45 -5.05
C TYR A 73 -4.81 -8.59 -3.90
N PHE A 74 -4.51 -9.48 -2.96
CA PHE A 74 -5.03 -9.36 -1.61
C PHE A 74 -4.51 -8.07 -0.99
N ASP A 75 -5.38 -7.36 -0.30
CA ASP A 75 -5.12 -6.02 0.18
C ASP A 75 -4.03 -5.98 1.26
N ALA A 76 -4.17 -6.83 2.28
CA ALA A 76 -3.30 -6.85 3.44
C ALA A 76 -2.97 -8.30 3.87
N GLY A 77 -3.04 -8.59 5.16
CA GLY A 77 -2.97 -9.92 5.74
C GLY A 77 -4.23 -10.76 5.62
N ASP A 78 -5.29 -10.21 5.04
CA ASP A 78 -6.55 -10.86 4.71
C ASP A 78 -6.59 -11.35 3.26
N TYR A 79 -7.79 -11.76 2.80
CA TYR A 79 -8.03 -12.19 1.42
C TYR A 79 -9.03 -11.31 0.67
N ILE A 80 -9.24 -10.08 1.14
CA ILE A 80 -10.16 -9.15 0.49
C ILE A 80 -9.43 -8.44 -0.63
N LYS A 81 -10.13 -8.19 -1.74
CA LYS A 81 -9.60 -7.39 -2.85
C LYS A 81 -10.38 -6.08 -2.93
N PHE A 82 -9.78 -5.01 -2.41
CA PHE A 82 -10.36 -3.67 -2.44
C PHE A 82 -9.84 -2.88 -3.64
N THR A 83 -10.76 -2.37 -4.47
CA THR A 83 -10.41 -1.65 -5.70
C THR A 83 -9.77 -0.31 -5.42
N PHE A 84 -10.26 0.41 -4.41
CA PHE A 84 -9.82 1.77 -4.13
C PHE A 84 -8.33 1.86 -3.69
N PRO A 85 -7.87 1.14 -2.64
CA PRO A 85 -6.44 1.11 -2.29
C PRO A 85 -5.57 0.43 -3.35
N LEU A 86 -6.09 -0.56 -4.09
CA LEU A 86 -5.36 -1.15 -5.21
C LEU A 86 -5.11 -0.13 -6.33
N ALA A 87 -6.14 0.64 -6.71
CA ALA A 87 -6.01 1.69 -7.71
C ALA A 87 -5.03 2.78 -7.26
N TYR A 88 -5.07 3.19 -5.99
CA TYR A 88 -4.04 4.05 -5.40
C TYR A 88 -2.63 3.45 -5.53
N THR A 89 -2.47 2.19 -5.16
CA THR A 89 -1.18 1.48 -5.21
C THR A 89 -0.65 1.49 -6.63
N MET A 90 -1.44 1.05 -7.61
CA MET A 90 -1.02 0.98 -9.01
C MET A 90 -0.72 2.37 -9.59
N THR A 91 -1.52 3.39 -9.25
CA THR A 91 -1.24 4.76 -9.71
C THR A 91 0.08 5.29 -9.14
N THR A 92 0.35 5.03 -7.85
CA THR A 92 1.56 5.49 -7.16
C THR A 92 2.80 4.78 -7.69
N LEU A 93 2.74 3.46 -7.89
CA LEU A 93 3.82 2.69 -8.52
C LEU A 93 4.07 3.16 -9.96
N GLY A 94 3.02 3.36 -10.75
CA GLY A 94 3.14 3.88 -12.10
C GLY A 94 3.77 5.28 -12.14
N TRP A 95 3.36 6.17 -11.23
CA TRP A 95 3.92 7.52 -11.13
C TRP A 95 5.39 7.49 -10.70
N SER A 96 5.73 6.66 -9.72
CA SER A 96 7.11 6.39 -9.31
C SER A 96 7.95 5.90 -10.48
N TYR A 97 7.46 4.94 -11.27
CA TYR A 97 8.17 4.44 -12.45
C TYR A 97 8.44 5.55 -13.46
N LEU A 98 7.46 6.42 -13.76
CA LEU A 98 7.64 7.54 -14.68
C LEU A 98 8.67 8.57 -14.17
N LEU A 99 8.72 8.81 -12.86
CA LEU A 99 9.67 9.76 -12.27
C LEU A 99 11.10 9.20 -12.15
N PHE A 100 11.22 7.92 -11.82
CA PHE A 100 12.48 7.29 -11.42
C PHE A 100 12.84 6.08 -12.30
N GLN A 101 12.43 6.12 -13.57
CA GLN A 101 12.60 5.02 -14.52
C GLN A 101 14.05 4.56 -14.62
N ASP A 102 15.00 5.49 -14.72
CA ASP A 102 16.43 5.17 -14.81
C ASP A 102 16.95 4.42 -13.57
N ASN A 103 16.53 4.86 -12.37
CA ASN A 103 16.91 4.21 -11.13
C ASN A 103 16.35 2.78 -11.06
N ILE A 104 15.08 2.60 -11.42
CA ILE A 104 14.40 1.30 -11.37
C ILE A 104 14.96 0.37 -12.45
N ALA A 105 14.99 0.82 -13.70
CA ALA A 105 15.25 -0.02 -14.86
C ALA A 105 16.75 -0.24 -15.13
N ASN A 106 17.58 0.80 -14.98
CA ASN A 106 18.98 0.76 -15.39
C ASN A 106 19.93 0.59 -14.21
N LYS A 107 19.70 1.28 -13.08
CA LYS A 107 20.60 1.18 -11.92
C LYS A 107 20.32 -0.05 -11.06
N CYS A 108 19.05 -0.35 -10.81
CA CYS A 108 18.66 -1.52 -10.03
C CYS A 108 18.30 -2.75 -10.88
N HIS A 109 18.18 -2.61 -12.20
CA HIS A 109 17.81 -3.70 -13.11
C HIS A 109 16.46 -4.37 -12.80
N LEU A 110 15.51 -3.62 -12.24
CA LEU A 110 14.20 -4.15 -11.79
C LEU A 110 13.06 -3.87 -12.77
N LYS A 111 13.36 -3.56 -14.04
CA LYS A 111 12.35 -3.18 -15.03
C LYS A 111 11.23 -4.22 -15.13
N ASP A 112 11.59 -5.48 -15.37
CA ASP A 112 10.61 -6.53 -15.66
C ASP A 112 9.78 -6.89 -14.43
N ASP A 113 10.39 -6.94 -13.25
CA ASP A 113 9.69 -7.14 -11.98
C ASP A 113 8.70 -6.02 -11.69
N TYR A 114 9.12 -4.77 -11.88
CA TYR A 114 8.29 -3.61 -11.62
C TYR A 114 7.09 -3.56 -12.57
N LEU A 115 7.33 -3.80 -13.87
CA LEU A 115 6.26 -3.86 -14.87
C LEU A 115 5.34 -5.06 -14.64
N SER A 116 5.86 -6.21 -14.22
CA SER A 116 5.06 -7.39 -13.85
C SER A 116 4.14 -7.11 -12.66
N VAL A 117 4.63 -6.40 -11.63
CA VAL A 117 3.82 -5.96 -10.49
C VAL A 117 2.72 -5.00 -10.94
N LEU A 118 3.06 -3.96 -11.71
CA LEU A 118 2.10 -2.98 -12.18
C LEU A 118 1.03 -3.59 -13.10
N LYS A 119 1.46 -4.49 -13.99
CA LYS A 119 0.54 -5.17 -14.92
C LYS A 119 -0.48 -6.02 -14.17
N TYR A 120 -0.06 -6.81 -13.19
CA TYR A 120 -0.96 -7.72 -12.47
C TYR A 120 -2.13 -7.01 -11.78
N GLY A 121 -1.88 -5.83 -11.20
CA GLY A 121 -2.94 -5.04 -10.57
C GLY A 121 -3.80 -4.29 -11.58
N THR A 122 -3.20 -3.78 -12.65
CA THR A 122 -3.95 -3.06 -13.71
C THR A 122 -4.82 -3.99 -14.54
N ASP A 123 -4.40 -5.23 -14.79
CA ASP A 123 -5.23 -6.28 -15.39
C ASP A 123 -6.52 -6.49 -14.56
N TRP A 124 -6.37 -6.59 -13.23
CA TRP A 124 -7.52 -6.76 -12.34
C TRP A 124 -8.45 -5.54 -12.33
N ILE A 125 -7.91 -4.32 -12.28
CA ILE A 125 -8.74 -3.09 -12.34
C ILE A 125 -9.51 -3.01 -13.67
N MET A 126 -8.89 -3.39 -14.80
CA MET A 126 -9.58 -3.44 -16.10
C MET A 126 -10.73 -4.45 -16.11
N ASN A 127 -10.54 -5.62 -15.48
CA ASN A 127 -11.58 -6.64 -15.37
C ASN A 127 -12.68 -6.22 -14.38
N ALA A 128 -12.32 -5.57 -13.28
CA ALA A 128 -13.26 -5.00 -12.31
C ALA A 128 -14.17 -3.94 -12.95
N HIS A 129 -13.67 -3.18 -13.94
CA HIS A 129 -14.48 -2.32 -14.79
C HIS A 129 -15.07 -3.07 -15.99
N TYR A 130 -16.01 -3.98 -15.72
CA TYR A 130 -16.49 -4.95 -16.71
C TYR A 130 -17.51 -4.40 -17.72
N LYS A 131 -18.19 -3.29 -17.41
CA LYS A 131 -19.11 -2.58 -18.31
C LYS A 131 -18.92 -1.07 -18.15
N ALA A 132 -19.33 -0.30 -19.16
CA ALA A 132 -19.13 1.16 -19.20
C ALA A 132 -19.58 1.90 -17.92
N ASN A 133 -20.67 1.45 -17.30
CA ASN A 133 -21.21 2.07 -16.09
C ASN A 133 -21.07 1.20 -14.85
N ASN A 134 -20.27 0.12 -14.84
CA ASN A 134 -20.16 -0.76 -13.69
C ASN A 134 -18.70 -0.94 -13.28
N LEU A 135 -18.49 -0.89 -11.97
CA LEU A 135 -17.19 -1.15 -11.35
C LEU A 135 -17.39 -2.07 -10.16
N VAL A 136 -16.67 -3.19 -10.14
CA VAL A 136 -16.47 -3.96 -8.92
C VAL A 136 -15.61 -3.15 -7.98
N THR A 137 -16.05 -2.99 -6.74
CA THR A 137 -15.35 -2.21 -5.72
C THR A 137 -14.66 -3.08 -4.71
N GLN A 138 -15.21 -4.27 -4.46
CA GLN A 138 -14.67 -5.22 -3.51
C GLN A 138 -15.03 -6.66 -3.89
N VAL A 139 -14.12 -7.59 -3.63
CA VAL A 139 -14.37 -9.04 -3.67
C VAL A 139 -13.98 -9.66 -2.33
N ASP A 140 -14.87 -10.49 -1.82
CA ASP A 140 -14.96 -11.00 -0.45
C ASP A 140 -15.53 -9.99 0.56
N VAL A 141 -15.95 -10.51 1.71
CA VAL A 141 -16.39 -9.80 2.91
C VAL A 141 -15.50 -10.16 4.09
N MET A 142 -15.93 -9.78 5.29
CA MET A 142 -15.31 -10.14 6.57
C MET A 142 -15.20 -11.66 6.82
N SER A 143 -15.74 -12.54 5.96
CA SER A 143 -15.55 -13.99 6.03
C SER A 143 -14.07 -14.38 6.11
N SER A 144 -13.20 -13.68 5.37
CA SER A 144 -11.74 -13.84 5.48
C SER A 144 -11.18 -13.42 6.85
N HIS A 145 -11.83 -12.49 7.54
CA HIS A 145 -11.38 -12.02 8.85
C HIS A 145 -11.66 -13.05 9.95
N TYR A 146 -12.72 -13.85 9.82
CA TYR A 146 -13.05 -14.95 10.75
C TYR A 146 -12.26 -16.24 10.50
N GLN A 147 -11.58 -16.34 9.35
CA GLN A 147 -10.79 -17.52 9.00
C GLN A 147 -9.30 -17.15 8.95
N TRP A 148 -8.53 -17.75 9.86
CA TRP A 148 -7.07 -17.68 9.80
C TRP A 148 -6.53 -18.96 9.15
N ASN A 149 -6.60 -19.03 7.83
CA ASN A 149 -6.20 -20.16 6.99
C ASN A 149 -5.14 -19.74 5.95
N ARG A 150 -4.81 -20.64 5.01
CA ARG A 150 -3.96 -20.33 3.84
C ARG A 150 -4.85 -19.84 2.68
N PRO A 151 -4.31 -19.11 1.70
CA PRO A 151 -5.11 -18.64 0.56
C PRO A 151 -5.71 -19.79 -0.27
N SER A 152 -4.99 -20.91 -0.38
CA SER A 152 -5.40 -22.14 -1.07
C SER A 152 -6.59 -22.84 -0.39
N ASP A 153 -6.78 -22.57 0.92
CA ASP A 153 -7.76 -23.25 1.77
C ASP A 153 -9.07 -22.44 1.88
N VAL A 154 -9.23 -21.38 1.08
CA VAL A 154 -10.44 -20.57 1.04
C VAL A 154 -11.55 -21.34 0.30
N THR A 155 -12.54 -21.82 1.05
CA THR A 155 -13.65 -22.63 0.51
C THR A 155 -15.02 -21.94 0.61
N TYR A 156 -15.11 -20.80 1.29
CA TYR A 156 -16.37 -20.09 1.47
C TYR A 156 -16.70 -19.20 0.26
N PRO A 157 -17.99 -18.87 0.02
CA PRO A 157 -18.38 -17.95 -1.05
C PRO A 157 -17.79 -16.55 -0.82
N ARG A 158 -17.17 -15.99 -1.85
CA ARG A 158 -16.58 -14.65 -1.82
C ARG A 158 -17.51 -13.67 -2.53
N GLU A 159 -18.20 -12.85 -1.76
CA GLU A 159 -19.19 -11.89 -2.29
C GLU A 159 -18.54 -10.81 -3.16
N ILE A 160 -19.29 -10.20 -4.08
CA ILE A 160 -18.79 -9.13 -4.94
C ILE A 160 -19.67 -7.91 -4.75
N PHE A 161 -19.03 -6.78 -4.46
CA PHE A 161 -19.69 -5.48 -4.36
C PHE A 161 -19.39 -4.67 -5.60
N THR A 162 -20.41 -4.00 -6.10
CA THR A 162 -20.31 -3.19 -7.32
C THR A 162 -21.00 -1.85 -7.11
N VAL A 163 -20.49 -0.84 -7.81
CA VAL A 163 -21.16 0.44 -8.01
C VAL A 163 -21.48 0.64 -9.48
N ASP A 164 -22.44 1.52 -9.73
CA ASP A 164 -22.77 2.02 -11.05
C ASP A 164 -23.06 3.53 -11.04
N ASN A 165 -23.51 4.07 -12.17
CA ASN A 165 -23.82 5.49 -12.31
C ASN A 165 -25.09 5.94 -11.56
N THR A 166 -25.74 5.08 -10.78
CA THR A 166 -26.88 5.42 -9.93
C THR A 166 -26.49 5.60 -8.45
N GLN A 167 -25.27 5.23 -8.08
CA GLN A 167 -24.74 5.28 -6.72
C GLN A 167 -23.49 6.17 -6.67
N PRO A 168 -23.22 6.89 -5.56
CA PRO A 168 -21.95 7.57 -5.36
C PRO A 168 -20.75 6.63 -5.57
N CYS A 169 -19.83 7.01 -6.46
CA CYS A 169 -18.59 6.27 -6.72
C CYS A 169 -17.49 7.13 -7.34
N THR A 170 -17.55 8.46 -7.16
CA THR A 170 -16.65 9.40 -7.83
C THR A 170 -15.20 9.11 -7.43
N ASP A 171 -14.94 8.91 -6.15
CA ASP A 171 -13.65 8.52 -5.58
C ASP A 171 -13.03 7.29 -6.26
N VAL A 172 -13.66 6.12 -6.12
CA VAL A 172 -13.11 4.84 -6.59
C VAL A 172 -13.01 4.78 -8.11
N ALA A 173 -13.96 5.37 -8.84
CA ALA A 173 -13.92 5.41 -10.30
C ALA A 173 -12.81 6.33 -10.81
N MET A 174 -12.64 7.52 -10.23
CA MET A 174 -11.59 8.46 -10.61
C MET A 174 -10.19 7.94 -10.22
N GLN A 175 -10.05 7.31 -9.06
CA GLN A 175 -8.78 6.69 -8.66
C GLN A 175 -8.41 5.52 -9.59
N SER A 176 -9.39 4.70 -9.99
CA SER A 176 -9.19 3.61 -10.96
C SER A 176 -8.84 4.15 -12.35
N ALA A 177 -9.48 5.23 -12.80
CA ALA A 177 -9.11 5.91 -14.04
C ALA A 177 -7.66 6.41 -14.01
N SER A 178 -7.25 6.99 -12.88
CA SER A 178 -5.88 7.48 -12.67
C SER A 178 -4.86 6.34 -12.78
N ALA A 179 -5.15 5.19 -12.17
CA ALA A 179 -4.27 4.01 -12.20
C ALA A 179 -4.01 3.53 -13.63
N LEU A 180 -5.08 3.37 -14.41
CA LEU A 180 -4.97 2.90 -15.79
C LEU A 180 -4.37 3.96 -16.71
N ALA A 181 -4.67 5.24 -16.50
CA ALA A 181 -4.09 6.35 -17.25
C ALA A 181 -2.57 6.42 -17.06
N VAL A 182 -2.09 6.40 -15.81
CA VAL A 182 -0.66 6.43 -15.52
C VAL A 182 0.04 5.17 -16.03
N ALA A 183 -0.58 4.00 -15.85
CA ALA A 183 -0.03 2.76 -16.40
C ALA A 183 0.05 2.79 -17.93
N SER A 184 -0.91 3.42 -18.63
CA SER A 184 -0.86 3.55 -20.09
C SER A 184 0.39 4.30 -20.55
N LEU A 185 0.82 5.33 -19.81
CA LEU A 185 2.07 6.05 -20.07
C LEU A 185 3.29 5.16 -19.82
N VAL A 186 3.31 4.38 -18.74
CA VAL A 186 4.41 3.46 -18.41
C VAL A 186 4.61 2.40 -19.50
N PHE A 187 3.52 1.86 -20.02
CA PHE A 187 3.56 0.78 -21.03
C PHE A 187 3.61 1.29 -22.48
N ALA A 188 3.60 2.60 -22.71
CA ALA A 188 3.50 3.18 -24.06
C ALA A 188 4.56 2.63 -25.02
N ASP A 189 5.83 2.56 -24.58
CA ASP A 189 6.94 2.11 -25.42
C ASP A 189 7.15 0.59 -25.39
N THR A 190 6.86 -0.05 -24.25
CA THR A 190 7.17 -1.48 -24.03
C THR A 190 6.04 -2.41 -24.48
N ASN A 191 4.79 -1.94 -24.41
CA ASN A 191 3.63 -2.67 -24.86
C ASN A 191 2.51 -1.70 -25.33
N PRO A 192 2.63 -1.14 -26.55
CA PRO A 192 1.69 -0.14 -27.06
C PRO A 192 0.24 -0.62 -27.14
N SER A 193 0.03 -1.92 -27.41
CA SER A 193 -1.30 -2.52 -27.45
C SER A 193 -1.95 -2.53 -26.07
N TYR A 194 -1.21 -2.93 -25.04
CA TYR A 194 -1.68 -2.90 -23.66
C TYR A 194 -1.88 -1.46 -23.16
N SER A 195 -0.97 -0.55 -23.49
CA SER A 195 -1.12 0.89 -23.22
C SER A 195 -2.44 1.45 -23.77
N THR A 196 -2.79 1.10 -25.02
CA THR A 196 -4.05 1.52 -25.64
C THR A 196 -5.27 0.95 -24.90
N GLN A 197 -5.23 -0.32 -24.50
CA GLN A 197 -6.31 -0.95 -23.73
C GLN A 197 -6.51 -0.27 -22.37
N LEU A 198 -5.41 -0.02 -21.65
CA LEU A 198 -5.41 0.71 -20.38
C LEU A 198 -6.03 2.10 -20.54
N LEU A 199 -5.59 2.88 -21.54
CA LEU A 199 -6.08 4.23 -21.77
C LEU A 199 -7.57 4.24 -22.11
N ASN A 200 -8.05 3.28 -22.93
CA ASN A 200 -9.47 3.17 -23.25
C ASN A 200 -10.33 2.85 -22.03
N LYS A 201 -9.86 1.94 -21.17
CA LYS A 201 -10.53 1.65 -19.89
C LYS A 201 -10.46 2.83 -18.92
N ALA A 202 -9.35 3.58 -18.89
CA ALA A 202 -9.20 4.80 -18.10
C ALA A 202 -10.22 5.87 -18.52
N LYS A 203 -10.42 6.08 -19.82
CA LYS A 203 -11.45 6.99 -20.35
C LYS A 203 -12.86 6.57 -19.90
N SER A 204 -13.18 5.28 -19.98
CA SER A 204 -14.46 4.73 -19.55
C SER A 204 -14.70 4.91 -18.04
N LEU A 205 -13.70 4.63 -17.20
CA LEU A 205 -13.77 4.85 -15.75
C LEU A 205 -13.92 6.33 -15.38
N TYR A 206 -13.20 7.21 -16.08
CA TYR A 206 -13.33 8.66 -15.89
C TYR A 206 -14.75 9.12 -16.23
N SER A 207 -15.33 8.60 -17.32
CA SER A 207 -16.73 8.86 -17.66
C SER A 207 -17.70 8.34 -16.60
N LEU A 208 -17.49 7.15 -16.05
CA LEU A 208 -18.28 6.63 -14.92
C LEU A 208 -18.20 7.56 -13.69
N GLY A 209 -17.00 7.95 -13.27
CA GLY A 209 -16.81 8.84 -12.13
C GLY A 209 -17.43 10.22 -12.30
N LYS A 210 -17.61 10.69 -13.55
CA LYS A 210 -18.36 11.92 -13.86
C LYS A 210 -19.87 11.72 -13.92
N ALA A 211 -20.32 10.50 -14.23
CA ALA A 211 -21.72 10.17 -14.45
C ALA A 211 -22.45 9.75 -13.17
N CYS A 212 -21.72 9.24 -12.17
CA CYS A 212 -22.30 8.89 -10.89
C CYS A 212 -22.74 10.14 -10.10
N PRO A 213 -23.71 10.02 -9.17
CA PRO A 213 -23.92 11.02 -8.14
C PRO A 213 -22.59 11.39 -7.47
N LEU A 214 -22.31 12.68 -7.34
CA LEU A 214 -21.08 13.13 -6.67
C LEU A 214 -21.09 12.65 -5.22
N GLY A 215 -20.03 11.97 -4.84
CA GLY A 215 -19.91 11.41 -3.50
C GLY A 215 -18.88 10.31 -3.43
N THR A 216 -18.67 9.83 -2.20
CA THR A 216 -17.81 8.70 -1.92
C THR A 216 -18.57 7.39 -2.01
N MET A 217 -17.88 6.36 -2.47
CA MET A 217 -18.39 5.00 -2.49
C MET A 217 -18.77 4.57 -1.06
N ALA A 218 -19.96 4.00 -0.92
CA ALA A 218 -20.36 3.38 0.35
C ALA A 218 -19.55 2.11 0.60
N VAL A 219 -18.90 2.02 1.76
CA VAL A 219 -18.37 0.75 2.26
C VAL A 219 -19.55 -0.14 2.68
N PRO A 220 -19.62 -1.40 2.23
CA PRO A 220 -20.67 -2.31 2.64
C PRO A 220 -20.77 -2.42 4.18
N ASP A 221 -21.99 -2.34 4.70
CA ASP A 221 -22.27 -2.54 6.12
C ASP A 221 -22.57 -4.02 6.38
N TYR A 222 -21.82 -4.63 7.29
CA TYR A 222 -22.04 -6.02 7.67
C TYR A 222 -22.89 -6.04 8.93
N SER A 223 -24.10 -6.60 8.83
CA SER A 223 -25.19 -6.51 9.82
C SER A 223 -24.81 -6.83 11.27
N ASP A 224 -23.73 -7.59 11.49
CA ASP A 224 -23.27 -8.00 12.82
C ASP A 224 -21.98 -7.27 13.29
N HIS A 225 -21.35 -6.46 12.43
CA HIS A 225 -19.96 -6.01 12.62
C HIS A 225 -19.65 -4.58 12.17
N GLY A 226 -20.65 -3.87 11.64
CA GLY A 226 -20.53 -2.50 11.16
C GLY A 226 -19.77 -2.38 9.83
N ARG A 227 -19.48 -1.15 9.43
CA ARG A 227 -18.68 -0.85 8.23
C ARG A 227 -17.21 -1.19 8.47
N GLN A 228 -16.67 -2.12 7.69
CA GLN A 228 -15.26 -2.49 7.70
C GLN A 228 -14.73 -2.48 6.27
N GLY A 229 -13.73 -1.64 6.01
CA GLY A 229 -13.14 -1.44 4.69
C GLY A 229 -12.53 -0.05 4.54
N TYR A 230 -12.28 0.34 3.29
CA TYR A 230 -11.64 1.60 2.92
C TYR A 230 -12.69 2.72 2.74
N GLU A 231 -13.14 3.31 3.85
CA GLU A 231 -14.08 4.44 3.83
C GLU A 231 -13.38 5.73 3.38
N SER A 232 -13.86 6.30 2.28
CA SER A 232 -13.28 7.54 1.76
C SER A 232 -13.78 8.77 2.51
N HIS A 233 -12.87 9.71 2.82
CA HIS A 233 -13.20 10.98 3.47
C HIS A 233 -13.47 12.13 2.49
N GLY A 234 -13.38 11.88 1.17
CA GLY A 234 -13.64 12.88 0.14
C GLY A 234 -13.37 12.34 -1.27
N TYR A 235 -13.95 12.99 -2.27
CA TYR A 235 -13.75 12.62 -3.69
C TYR A 235 -13.10 13.75 -4.51
N GLU A 236 -12.85 14.90 -3.89
CA GLU A 236 -12.40 16.09 -4.61
C GLU A 236 -10.94 15.98 -5.06
N ASP A 237 -10.08 15.35 -4.26
CA ASP A 237 -8.70 15.08 -4.64
C ASP A 237 -8.62 14.05 -5.76
N GLU A 238 -9.50 13.05 -5.81
CA GLU A 238 -9.55 12.09 -6.92
C GLU A 238 -9.98 12.77 -8.21
N LEU A 239 -10.91 13.74 -8.16
CA LEU A 239 -11.26 14.54 -9.33
C LEU A 239 -10.04 15.32 -9.87
N ILE A 240 -9.25 15.94 -8.98
CA ILE A 240 -8.04 16.66 -9.38
C ILE A 240 -7.02 15.68 -9.96
N TRP A 241 -6.75 14.59 -9.22
CA TRP A 241 -5.76 13.58 -9.55
C TRP A 241 -6.05 12.88 -10.87
N ALA A 242 -7.29 12.45 -11.08
CA ALA A 242 -7.72 11.83 -12.33
C ALA A 242 -7.67 12.81 -13.50
N SER A 243 -8.03 14.08 -13.29
CA SER A 243 -7.98 15.09 -14.35
C SER A 243 -6.56 15.31 -14.85
N ILE A 244 -5.56 15.39 -13.95
CA ILE A 244 -4.16 15.53 -14.38
C ILE A 244 -3.63 14.25 -15.02
N CYS A 245 -3.93 13.08 -14.45
CA CYS A 245 -3.51 11.80 -15.03
C CYS A 245 -4.07 11.61 -16.45
N MET A 246 -5.36 11.87 -16.65
CA MET A 246 -6.02 11.76 -17.96
C MET A 246 -5.52 12.82 -18.93
N TYR A 247 -5.32 14.05 -18.49
CA TYR A 247 -4.77 15.11 -19.34
C TYR A 247 -3.41 14.70 -19.91
N LEU A 248 -2.50 14.19 -19.07
CA LEU A 248 -1.19 13.72 -19.52
C LEU A 248 -1.29 12.47 -20.40
N ALA A 249 -2.06 11.46 -19.99
CA ALA A 249 -2.20 10.19 -20.70
C ALA A 249 -2.88 10.31 -22.08
N THR A 250 -3.65 11.37 -22.31
CA THR A 250 -4.32 11.63 -23.59
C THR A 250 -3.58 12.62 -24.48
N GLY A 251 -2.30 12.87 -24.19
CA GLY A 251 -1.51 13.82 -24.98
C GLY A 251 -2.00 15.26 -24.84
N ARG A 252 -2.45 15.64 -23.64
CA ARG A 252 -2.93 16.99 -23.30
C ARG A 252 -4.23 17.39 -24.02
N SER A 253 -5.16 16.46 -24.16
CA SER A 253 -6.46 16.71 -24.79
C SER A 253 -7.27 17.83 -24.11
N THR A 254 -7.89 18.68 -24.93
CA THR A 254 -8.77 19.79 -24.48
C THR A 254 -9.99 19.32 -23.71
N THR A 255 -10.42 18.07 -23.91
CA THR A 255 -11.51 17.45 -23.13
C THR A 255 -11.20 17.43 -21.63
N TYR A 256 -9.96 17.08 -21.26
CA TYR A 256 -9.54 16.99 -19.86
C TYR A 256 -8.98 18.31 -19.34
N LEU A 257 -8.54 19.22 -20.22
CA LEU A 257 -8.05 20.55 -19.88
C LEU A 257 -9.07 21.36 -19.07
N SER A 258 -10.35 21.35 -19.48
CA SER A 258 -11.41 22.10 -18.78
C SER A 258 -11.66 21.57 -17.37
N ASP A 259 -11.79 20.24 -17.24
CA ASP A 259 -11.98 19.58 -15.95
C ASP A 259 -10.77 19.83 -15.03
N LEU A 260 -9.56 19.68 -15.54
CA LEU A 260 -8.32 19.94 -14.81
C LEU A 260 -8.26 21.40 -14.34
N THR A 261 -8.51 22.37 -15.22
CA THR A 261 -8.51 23.80 -14.88
C THR A 261 -9.50 24.11 -13.77
N ASN A 262 -10.71 23.53 -13.82
CA ASN A 262 -11.72 23.73 -12.79
C ASN A 262 -11.34 23.05 -11.47
N ASN A 263 -10.79 21.84 -11.53
CA ASN A 263 -10.39 21.09 -10.35
C ASN A 263 -9.16 21.70 -9.66
N LEU A 264 -8.18 22.24 -10.40
CA LEU A 264 -6.99 22.89 -9.80
C LEU A 264 -7.33 24.14 -8.97
N LYS A 265 -8.46 24.80 -9.22
CA LYS A 265 -8.94 25.92 -8.38
C LYS A 265 -9.17 25.46 -6.93
N LYS A 266 -9.55 24.20 -6.71
CA LYS A 266 -9.74 23.62 -5.37
C LYS A 266 -8.43 23.54 -4.57
N LEU A 267 -7.29 23.39 -5.24
CA LEU A 267 -5.97 23.41 -4.59
C LEU A 267 -5.53 24.83 -4.18
N GLN A 268 -5.98 25.87 -4.89
CA GLN A 268 -5.56 27.25 -4.61
C GLN A 268 -6.01 27.70 -3.21
N GLY A 269 -7.23 27.33 -2.81
CA GLY A 269 -7.80 27.67 -1.50
C GLY A 269 -7.31 26.80 -0.33
N ARG A 270 -6.62 25.69 -0.59
CA ARG A 270 -6.20 24.76 0.48
C ARG A 270 -4.99 25.29 1.26
N ASN A 271 -5.04 25.14 2.58
CA ASN A 271 -3.95 25.47 3.49
C ASN A 271 -3.16 24.21 3.88
N PHE A 272 -2.04 23.95 3.20
CA PHE A 272 -1.20 22.77 3.46
C PHE A 272 -0.30 22.91 4.70
N ALA A 273 0.02 24.13 5.12
CA ALA A 273 0.93 24.36 6.25
C ALA A 273 0.41 23.76 7.56
N ASN A 274 -0.92 23.69 7.72
CA ASN A 274 -1.59 23.19 8.93
C ASN A 274 -2.38 21.89 8.71
N ASP A 275 -2.40 21.35 7.49
CA ASP A 275 -3.17 20.16 7.12
C ASP A 275 -2.23 18.98 6.91
N ILE A 276 -1.86 18.29 7.99
CA ILE A 276 -0.93 17.15 7.92
C ILE A 276 -1.51 15.99 7.11
N TRP A 277 -2.82 15.76 7.22
CA TRP A 277 -3.53 14.63 6.63
C TRP A 277 -3.67 14.81 5.12
N GLY A 278 -4.07 16.00 4.67
CA GLY A 278 -4.04 16.36 3.24
C GLY A 278 -2.63 16.57 2.69
N SER A 279 -1.63 16.73 3.58
CA SER A 279 -0.24 16.83 3.18
C SER A 279 0.37 15.47 2.84
N MET A 280 0.02 14.39 3.55
CA MET A 280 0.60 13.07 3.30
C MET A 280 -0.14 12.28 2.22
N LEU A 281 0.60 11.76 1.25
CA LEU A 281 0.03 10.87 0.23
C LEU A 281 -0.47 9.58 0.87
N SER A 282 -1.71 9.21 0.56
CA SER A 282 -2.30 7.93 0.96
C SER A 282 -3.37 7.50 -0.04
N TRP A 283 -3.93 6.32 0.16
CA TRP A 283 -5.08 5.84 -0.62
C TRP A 283 -6.27 6.81 -0.57
N ASP A 284 -6.44 7.55 0.52
CA ASP A 284 -7.56 8.46 0.72
C ASP A 284 -7.23 9.94 0.44
N SER A 285 -5.95 10.33 0.36
CA SER A 285 -5.59 11.74 0.10
C SER A 285 -4.51 11.92 -0.97
N LYS A 286 -4.89 12.59 -2.06
CA LYS A 286 -4.05 12.90 -3.22
C LYS A 286 -3.83 14.42 -3.41
N TYR A 287 -4.23 15.28 -2.47
CA TYR A 287 -4.12 16.74 -2.66
C TYR A 287 -2.68 17.21 -2.89
N SER A 288 -1.74 16.76 -2.06
CA SER A 288 -0.33 17.15 -2.18
C SER A 288 0.34 16.52 -3.40
N ALA A 289 0.03 15.26 -3.69
CA ALA A 289 0.47 14.62 -4.92
C ALA A 289 -0.04 15.37 -6.16
N SER A 290 -1.31 15.77 -6.18
CA SER A 290 -1.91 16.54 -7.27
C SER A 290 -1.22 17.88 -7.48
N LEU A 291 -0.90 18.59 -6.39
CA LEU A 291 -0.18 19.85 -6.45
C LEU A 291 1.23 19.66 -7.03
N LEU A 292 1.98 18.66 -6.54
CA LEU A 292 3.35 18.39 -6.97
C LEU A 292 3.40 17.85 -8.41
N MET A 293 2.46 16.98 -8.78
CA MET A 293 2.33 16.48 -10.15
C MET A 293 1.98 17.62 -11.11
N SER A 294 1.15 18.58 -10.69
CA SER A 294 0.84 19.79 -11.48
C SER A 294 2.09 20.63 -11.70
N LEU A 295 2.86 20.90 -10.64
CA LEU A 295 4.13 21.63 -10.75
C LEU A 295 5.11 20.95 -11.71
N LYS A 296 5.30 19.64 -11.59
CA LYS A 296 6.27 18.92 -12.42
C LYS A 296 5.83 18.76 -13.87
N SER A 297 4.55 18.48 -14.10
CA SER A 297 4.07 18.02 -15.41
C SER A 297 3.48 19.15 -16.26
N LEU A 298 3.10 20.27 -15.64
CA LEU A 298 2.43 21.39 -16.30
C LEU A 298 3.26 22.69 -16.32
N SER A 299 4.46 22.72 -15.72
CA SER A 299 5.33 23.92 -15.66
C SER A 299 5.67 24.56 -17.01
N SER A 300 5.73 23.74 -18.06
CA SER A 300 5.97 24.20 -19.44
C SER A 300 4.69 24.47 -20.22
N ASP A 301 3.51 24.26 -19.62
CA ASP A 301 2.23 24.41 -20.28
C ASP A 301 1.64 25.81 -20.03
N PRO A 302 1.53 26.67 -21.06
CA PRO A 302 1.08 28.05 -20.90
C PRO A 302 -0.36 28.17 -20.38
N ASN A 303 -1.18 27.13 -20.52
CA ASN A 303 -2.56 27.13 -20.00
C ASN A 303 -2.61 27.17 -18.46
N PHE A 304 -1.52 26.77 -17.79
CA PHE A 304 -1.51 26.60 -16.33
C PHE A 304 -0.61 27.58 -15.59
N SER A 305 0.10 28.49 -16.26
CA SER A 305 1.06 29.44 -15.66
C SER A 305 0.50 30.17 -14.42
N GLN A 306 -0.79 30.57 -14.46
CA GLN A 306 -1.44 31.26 -13.33
C GLN A 306 -1.61 30.37 -12.08
N PHE A 307 -1.89 29.07 -12.26
CA PHE A 307 -2.02 28.13 -11.14
C PHE A 307 -0.66 27.86 -10.50
N LEU A 308 0.37 27.69 -11.33
CA LEU A 308 1.67 27.20 -10.89
C LEU A 308 2.47 28.21 -10.07
N ASN A 309 2.30 29.52 -10.33
CA ASN A 309 2.90 30.58 -9.52
C ASN A 309 2.54 30.44 -8.02
N ASN A 310 1.29 30.08 -7.72
CA ASN A 310 0.83 29.89 -6.34
C ASN A 310 1.18 28.50 -5.78
N PHE A 311 1.33 27.49 -6.63
CA PHE A 311 1.63 26.13 -6.20
C PHE A 311 3.07 25.99 -5.72
N GLN A 312 4.03 26.74 -6.28
CA GLN A 312 5.42 26.67 -5.86
C GLN A 312 5.57 27.00 -4.36
N SER A 313 4.93 28.09 -3.89
CA SER A 313 4.93 28.44 -2.46
C SER A 313 4.28 27.34 -1.61
N LYS A 314 3.14 26.81 -2.05
CA LYS A 314 2.42 25.74 -1.32
C LYS A 314 3.22 24.44 -1.24
N SER A 315 4.06 24.14 -2.23
CA SER A 315 4.95 22.97 -2.18
C SER A 315 5.99 23.10 -1.06
N ASN A 316 6.49 24.31 -0.80
CA ASN A 316 7.34 24.58 0.35
C ASN A 316 6.56 24.45 1.66
N ASP A 317 5.31 24.94 1.71
CA ASP A 317 4.44 24.80 2.89
C ASP A 317 4.22 23.33 3.26
N ILE A 318 4.05 22.45 2.26
CA ILE A 318 3.94 21.00 2.44
C ILE A 318 5.23 20.44 3.08
N ALA A 319 6.40 20.75 2.52
CA ALA A 319 7.67 20.25 3.07
C ALA A 319 7.91 20.77 4.50
N GLN A 320 7.62 22.04 4.76
CA GLN A 320 7.74 22.64 6.08
C GLN A 320 6.74 22.04 7.08
N SER A 321 5.52 21.71 6.64
CA SER A 321 4.53 21.08 7.51
C SER A 321 4.97 19.69 7.96
N TRP A 322 5.79 18.96 7.20
CA TRP A 322 6.37 17.68 7.64
C TRP A 322 7.62 17.84 8.50
N ILE A 323 8.53 18.74 8.12
CA ILE A 323 9.84 18.92 8.79
C ILE A 323 9.64 19.47 10.21
N ASN A 324 8.68 20.37 10.41
CA ASN A 324 8.49 21.07 11.69
C ASN A 324 7.60 20.30 12.68
N GLN A 325 7.32 19.01 12.44
CA GLN A 325 6.42 18.25 13.30
C GLN A 325 7.05 17.89 14.64
N PRO A 326 6.42 18.24 15.78
CA PRO A 326 6.97 17.94 17.10
C PRO A 326 6.98 16.43 17.42
N ASN A 327 6.13 15.64 16.76
CA ASN A 327 6.08 14.17 16.89
C ASN A 327 7.21 13.46 16.09
N PHE A 328 8.17 14.21 15.54
CA PHE A 328 9.39 13.71 14.90
C PHE A 328 10.48 13.27 15.91
N SER A 329 10.17 13.23 17.21
CA SER A 329 11.15 13.00 18.28
C SER A 329 11.87 11.63 18.22
N ASN A 330 11.34 10.66 17.46
CA ASN A 330 11.91 9.32 17.29
C ASN A 330 12.23 8.97 15.82
N GLY A 331 12.46 9.95 14.95
CA GLY A 331 12.97 9.73 13.59
C GLY A 331 11.96 9.24 12.53
N ILE A 332 10.76 8.81 12.91
CA ILE A 332 9.63 8.55 11.98
C ILE A 332 8.49 9.49 12.35
N VAL A 333 7.86 10.12 11.35
CA VAL A 333 6.61 10.85 11.60
C VAL A 333 5.56 9.87 12.09
N SER A 334 5.26 9.95 13.39
CA SER A 334 4.21 9.21 14.07
C SER A 334 3.12 10.17 14.51
N GLY A 335 1.86 9.70 14.59
CA GLY A 335 0.75 10.52 15.10
C GLY A 335 -0.28 10.97 14.08
N ILE A 336 -0.29 10.41 12.88
CA ILE A 336 -1.25 10.80 11.83
C ILE A 336 -2.53 9.99 12.00
N ALA A 337 -2.43 8.66 12.10
CA ALA A 337 -3.58 7.77 12.23
C ALA A 337 -3.33 6.64 13.23
N LYS A 338 -4.40 6.02 13.73
CA LYS A 338 -4.30 4.81 14.57
C LYS A 338 -3.63 3.63 13.85
N TRP A 339 -3.63 3.62 12.51
CA TRP A 339 -3.21 2.50 11.67
C TRP A 339 -2.18 2.93 10.62
N GLY A 340 -1.10 2.18 10.49
CA GLY A 340 -0.17 2.35 9.37
C GLY A 340 0.62 3.66 9.40
N ASN A 341 1.23 3.98 10.54
CA ASN A 341 2.03 5.21 10.67
C ASN A 341 3.20 5.25 9.69
N ASN A 342 3.91 4.13 9.54
CA ASN A 342 4.99 4.02 8.57
C ASN A 342 4.51 4.31 7.14
N ARG A 343 3.29 3.87 6.77
CA ARG A 343 2.72 4.15 5.44
C ARG A 343 2.57 5.65 5.18
N TYR A 344 2.09 6.42 6.15
CA TYR A 344 2.00 7.87 6.00
C TYR A 344 3.38 8.52 5.92
N ALA A 345 4.31 8.12 6.80
CA ALA A 345 5.68 8.59 6.74
C ALA A 345 6.32 8.33 5.36
N MET A 346 6.05 7.17 4.74
CA MET A 346 6.51 6.86 3.38
C MET A 346 5.76 7.65 2.30
N GLY A 347 4.47 7.92 2.48
CA GLY A 347 3.70 8.86 1.67
C GLY A 347 4.34 10.24 1.62
N GLY A 348 4.69 10.79 2.78
CA GLY A 348 5.45 12.03 2.88
C GLY A 348 6.84 11.89 2.27
N ALA A 349 7.61 10.85 2.61
CA ALA A 349 8.99 10.66 2.15
C ALA A 349 9.08 10.61 0.62
N PHE A 350 8.14 9.93 -0.03
CA PHE A 350 8.01 9.91 -1.48
C PHE A 350 7.78 11.31 -2.04
N LEU A 351 6.79 12.03 -1.53
CA LEU A 351 6.52 13.39 -1.99
C LEU A 351 7.67 14.38 -1.69
N ALA A 352 8.41 14.21 -0.58
CA ALA A 352 9.60 14.99 -0.29
C ALA A 352 10.74 14.69 -1.29
N ALA A 353 10.90 13.43 -1.69
CA ALA A 353 11.82 13.06 -2.77
C ALA A 353 11.39 13.66 -4.12
N VAL A 354 10.08 13.77 -4.38
CA VAL A 354 9.52 14.48 -5.55
C VAL A 354 9.86 15.98 -5.49
N ILE A 355 9.78 16.63 -4.33
CA ILE A 355 10.14 18.05 -4.14
C ILE A 355 11.63 18.30 -4.41
N ASN A 356 12.51 17.39 -3.99
CA ASN A 356 13.94 17.35 -4.36
C ASN A 356 14.80 18.58 -3.95
N THR A 357 14.37 19.38 -2.98
CA THR A 357 15.26 20.37 -2.32
C THR A 357 16.22 19.66 -1.34
N PRO A 358 17.38 20.26 -0.97
CA PRO A 358 18.29 19.66 0.01
C PRO A 358 17.62 19.26 1.32
N ALA A 359 16.73 20.11 1.86
CA ALA A 359 15.99 19.82 3.08
C ALA A 359 15.00 18.66 2.91
N SER A 360 14.21 18.66 1.83
CA SER A 360 13.25 17.58 1.56
C SER A 360 13.93 16.25 1.26
N LYS A 361 15.09 16.26 0.56
CA LYS A 361 15.87 15.04 0.31
C LYS A 361 16.39 14.44 1.60
N ARG A 362 17.00 15.26 2.45
CA ARG A 362 17.50 14.84 3.76
C ARG A 362 16.38 14.21 4.58
N TRP A 363 15.22 14.87 4.64
CA TRP A 363 14.08 14.36 5.40
C TRP A 363 13.53 13.05 4.81
N ALA A 364 13.43 12.93 3.49
CA ALA A 364 13.03 11.67 2.83
C ALA A 364 13.99 10.52 3.16
N THR A 365 15.31 10.76 3.08
CA THR A 365 16.35 9.80 3.46
C THR A 365 16.23 9.42 4.93
N GLU A 366 16.07 10.38 5.84
CA GLU A 366 15.90 10.11 7.26
C GLU A 366 14.67 9.22 7.53
N GLN A 367 13.53 9.48 6.88
CA GLN A 367 12.32 8.65 7.04
C GLN A 367 12.53 7.22 6.54
N VAL A 368 13.04 7.06 5.31
CA VAL A 368 13.25 5.73 4.72
C VAL A 368 14.26 4.94 5.55
N ASN A 369 15.38 5.56 5.93
CA ASN A 369 16.42 4.91 6.72
C ASN A 369 15.89 4.49 8.09
N CYS A 370 15.05 5.32 8.72
CA CYS A 370 14.42 4.95 9.98
C CYS A 370 13.53 3.72 9.85
N VAL A 371 12.70 3.63 8.81
CA VAL A 371 11.86 2.44 8.53
C VAL A 371 12.71 1.19 8.25
N LEU A 372 13.88 1.36 7.64
CA LEU A 372 14.86 0.30 7.37
C LEU A 372 15.71 -0.08 8.60
N GLY A 373 15.44 0.50 9.76
CA GLY A 373 16.13 0.19 11.03
C GLY A 373 17.40 0.98 11.29
N GLN A 374 17.69 2.01 10.51
CA GLN A 374 18.73 3.01 10.77
C GLN A 374 18.11 4.28 11.39
N CYS A 375 17.31 4.10 12.45
CA CYS A 375 16.72 5.20 13.20
C CYS A 375 17.60 5.58 14.40
N PRO A 376 17.84 6.87 14.68
CA PRO A 376 18.62 7.29 15.86
C PRO A 376 18.08 6.73 17.20
N ALA A 377 16.77 6.52 17.29
CA ALA A 377 16.10 6.04 18.50
C ALA A 377 15.83 4.51 18.51
N ASN A 378 16.02 3.82 17.38
CA ASN A 378 15.63 2.41 17.23
C ASN A 378 16.44 1.70 16.13
N SER A 379 16.97 0.52 16.44
CA SER A 379 17.67 -0.33 15.45
C SER A 379 16.78 -1.40 14.80
N LYS A 380 15.47 -1.39 15.07
CA LYS A 380 14.51 -2.33 14.49
C LYS A 380 14.00 -1.83 13.13
N SER A 381 14.17 -2.67 12.12
CA SER A 381 13.56 -2.53 10.80
C SER A 381 12.07 -2.87 10.87
N PHE A 382 11.26 -2.01 10.25
CA PHE A 382 9.84 -2.24 10.01
C PHE A 382 9.57 -2.82 8.61
N VAL A 383 10.62 -3.24 7.91
CA VAL A 383 10.54 -3.92 6.62
C VAL A 383 10.95 -5.38 6.82
N ILE A 384 10.00 -6.29 6.64
CA ILE A 384 10.21 -7.71 6.88
C ILE A 384 11.32 -8.24 5.99
N GLY A 385 12.34 -8.86 6.61
CA GLY A 385 13.47 -9.43 5.90
C GLY A 385 14.60 -8.46 5.57
N TYR A 386 14.49 -7.18 5.92
CA TYR A 386 15.56 -6.21 5.75
C TYR A 386 16.34 -5.98 7.06
N GLY A 387 17.67 -6.00 6.98
CA GLY A 387 18.56 -5.92 8.13
C GLY A 387 18.53 -7.18 9.01
N ASN A 388 19.23 -7.13 10.15
CA ASN A 388 19.35 -8.26 11.08
C ASN A 388 18.30 -8.25 12.20
N ASN A 389 17.54 -7.17 12.34
CA ASN A 389 16.54 -6.97 13.39
C ASN A 389 15.26 -6.42 12.77
N TYR A 390 14.40 -7.28 12.25
CA TYR A 390 13.08 -6.92 11.71
C TYR A 390 11.97 -7.66 12.46
N ALA A 391 10.73 -7.24 12.26
CA ALA A 391 9.56 -7.88 12.89
C ALA A 391 9.39 -9.35 12.47
N GLN A 392 9.06 -10.23 13.41
CA GLN A 392 8.95 -11.68 13.17
C GLN A 392 7.49 -12.17 13.11
N PHE A 393 6.54 -11.38 13.60
CA PHE A 393 5.14 -11.76 13.71
C PHE A 393 4.22 -10.80 12.94
N PRO A 394 4.37 -10.65 11.61
CA PRO A 394 3.43 -9.86 10.82
C PRO A 394 2.02 -10.46 10.90
N HIS A 395 1.00 -9.59 10.93
CA HIS A 395 -0.41 -9.97 10.83
C HIS A 395 -0.71 -10.36 9.38
N HIS A 396 -0.27 -11.55 8.96
CA HIS A 396 -0.40 -11.98 7.57
C HIS A 396 -0.68 -13.47 7.48
N ARG A 397 -1.90 -13.84 7.04
CA ARG A 397 -2.39 -15.23 7.05
C ARG A 397 -1.53 -16.18 6.23
N ALA A 398 -1.24 -15.83 4.98
CA ALA A 398 -0.47 -16.69 4.09
C ALA A 398 0.99 -16.88 4.54
N ALA A 399 1.59 -15.84 5.15
CA ALA A 399 2.97 -15.90 5.63
C ALA A 399 3.06 -16.66 6.95
N HIS A 400 2.06 -16.52 7.83
CA HIS A 400 1.94 -17.34 9.02
C HIS A 400 1.86 -18.83 8.63
N ASN A 401 1.08 -19.16 7.60
CA ASN A 401 0.87 -20.53 7.11
C ASN A 401 0.31 -21.45 8.22
N PRO A 402 -0.89 -21.12 8.74
CA PRO A 402 -1.50 -21.88 9.83
C PRO A 402 -1.76 -23.34 9.43
N LEU A 403 -1.89 -24.21 10.44
CA LEU A 403 -2.45 -25.54 10.23
C LEU A 403 -3.95 -25.43 9.88
N PRO A 404 -4.51 -26.36 9.09
CA PRO A 404 -5.93 -26.40 8.74
C PRO A 404 -6.77 -26.91 9.93
N ASN A 405 -6.65 -26.24 11.08
CA ASN A 405 -7.40 -26.52 12.29
C ASN A 405 -7.94 -25.19 12.85
N PRO A 406 -9.26 -24.93 12.67
CA PRO A 406 -9.89 -23.71 13.15
C PRO A 406 -9.76 -23.47 14.66
N SER A 407 -9.56 -24.52 15.47
CA SER A 407 -9.38 -24.42 16.92
C SER A 407 -7.96 -24.09 17.36
N LEU A 408 -6.97 -24.15 16.45
CA LEU A 408 -5.56 -23.80 16.70
C LEU A 408 -5.13 -22.53 15.93
N SER A 409 -6.09 -21.87 15.28
CA SER A 409 -5.90 -20.74 14.36
C SER A 409 -5.15 -19.55 14.98
N GLU A 410 -4.55 -18.68 14.15
CA GLU A 410 -3.69 -17.50 14.44
C GLU A 410 -2.52 -17.70 15.44
N ASN A 411 -2.60 -18.66 16.36
CA ASN A 411 -1.67 -18.93 17.45
C ASN A 411 -0.78 -20.16 17.16
N TYR A 412 -1.10 -20.96 16.14
CA TYR A 412 -0.30 -22.12 15.75
C TYR A 412 -0.04 -22.20 14.24
N PRO A 413 1.23 -22.38 13.80
CA PRO A 413 2.44 -22.38 14.62
C PRO A 413 2.66 -21.04 15.35
N VAL A 414 3.40 -21.03 16.47
CA VAL A 414 3.66 -19.75 17.17
C VAL A 414 4.44 -18.81 16.25
N ALA A 415 5.50 -19.33 15.62
CA ALA A 415 6.33 -18.61 14.67
C ALA A 415 5.62 -18.41 13.32
N THR A 416 5.93 -17.30 12.66
CA THR A 416 5.57 -17.12 11.24
C THR A 416 6.41 -18.07 10.39
N THR A 417 5.77 -18.88 9.55
CA THR A 417 6.47 -19.91 8.75
C THR A 417 7.28 -19.31 7.62
N TYR A 418 6.72 -18.33 6.91
CA TYR A 418 7.35 -17.73 5.73
C TYR A 418 7.68 -16.26 5.97
N LYS A 419 8.84 -15.86 5.45
CA LYS A 419 9.23 -14.46 5.41
C LYS A 419 8.52 -13.78 4.24
N ILE A 420 7.56 -12.90 4.55
CA ILE A 420 6.94 -12.01 3.57
C ILE A 420 7.90 -10.85 3.23
N LEU A 421 8.92 -11.17 2.45
CA LEU A 421 10.04 -10.28 2.16
C LEU A 421 9.58 -8.92 1.63
N GLY A 422 10.13 -7.85 2.21
CA GLY A 422 9.91 -6.46 1.79
C GLY A 422 8.60 -5.83 2.27
N ALA A 423 7.76 -6.57 3.01
CA ALA A 423 6.53 -6.02 3.55
C ALA A 423 6.82 -4.91 4.56
N LEU A 424 6.27 -3.72 4.33
CA LEU A 424 6.29 -2.62 5.28
C LEU A 424 5.12 -2.77 6.25
N ILE A 425 5.40 -2.94 7.53
CA ILE A 425 4.35 -3.03 8.56
C ILE A 425 3.97 -1.66 9.11
N GLY A 426 2.83 -1.60 9.81
CA GLY A 426 2.26 -0.36 10.32
C GLY A 426 3.18 0.48 11.23
N GLY A 427 4.04 -0.16 12.02
CA GLY A 427 5.07 0.51 12.81
C GLY A 427 4.62 0.98 14.19
N PRO A 428 5.34 1.91 14.83
CA PRO A 428 5.11 2.30 16.23
C PRO A 428 3.76 2.98 16.44
N SER A 429 3.21 2.84 17.65
CA SER A 429 1.96 3.48 18.10
C SER A 429 2.05 5.01 18.07
N ILE A 430 0.94 5.65 17.76
CA ILE A 430 0.78 7.10 17.85
C ILE A 430 0.78 7.63 19.29
N GLU A 431 0.34 6.82 20.26
CA GLU A 431 0.06 7.31 21.61
C GLU A 431 1.32 7.47 22.46
N ASN A 432 2.32 6.61 22.21
CA ASN A 432 3.50 6.51 23.04
C ASN A 432 4.78 6.17 22.25
N SER A 433 4.71 6.15 20.91
CA SER A 433 5.82 5.76 20.03
C SER A 433 6.39 4.36 20.27
N THR A 434 5.70 3.49 21.00
CA THR A 434 6.17 2.13 21.24
C THR A 434 5.77 1.19 20.12
N TYR A 435 6.58 0.14 19.92
CA TYR A 435 6.29 -0.92 18.98
C TYR A 435 6.35 -2.28 19.67
N GLU A 436 5.37 -3.13 19.39
CA GLU A 436 5.24 -4.50 19.87
C GLU A 436 5.16 -5.46 18.66
N ASP A 437 6.03 -6.46 18.64
CA ASP A 437 6.07 -7.49 17.59
C ASP A 437 5.11 -8.63 17.92
N ALA A 438 3.82 -8.38 17.71
CA ALA A 438 2.77 -9.34 18.02
C ALA A 438 1.81 -9.47 16.82
N ARG A 439 1.59 -10.71 16.38
CA ARG A 439 0.70 -11.03 15.25
C ARG A 439 -0.69 -10.43 15.43
N LYS A 440 -1.23 -10.46 16.65
CA LYS A 440 -2.56 -9.92 16.98
C LYS A 440 -2.60 -8.39 17.03
N ASN A 441 -1.44 -7.74 17.09
CA ASN A 441 -1.34 -6.29 17.04
C ASN A 441 -1.34 -5.81 15.59
N TYR A 442 -2.48 -5.98 14.92
CA TYR A 442 -2.70 -5.58 13.54
C TYR A 442 -2.43 -4.08 13.29
N GLN A 443 -2.53 -3.22 14.31
CA GLN A 443 -2.28 -1.78 14.12
C GLN A 443 -0.83 -1.50 13.74
N GLN A 444 0.08 -2.31 14.30
CA GLN A 444 1.52 -2.15 14.15
C GLN A 444 2.16 -3.19 13.23
N ASN A 445 1.55 -4.37 13.10
CA ASN A 445 2.13 -5.53 12.39
C ASN A 445 1.41 -5.91 11.09
N GLU A 446 0.35 -5.20 10.71
CA GLU A 446 -0.28 -5.37 9.39
C GLU A 446 0.64 -4.82 8.29
N PRO A 447 0.97 -5.60 7.25
CA PRO A 447 1.39 -5.10 5.96
C PRO A 447 0.19 -4.93 5.01
N ALA A 448 0.24 -3.95 4.12
CA ALA A 448 -0.78 -3.77 3.08
C ALA A 448 -0.18 -3.26 1.76
N ILE A 449 -0.83 -3.53 0.63
CA ILE A 449 -0.39 -3.08 -0.69
C ILE A 449 -0.19 -1.56 -0.74
N ASP A 450 -1.05 -0.82 -0.05
CA ASP A 450 -0.99 0.65 0.01
C ASP A 450 0.15 1.14 0.91
N TYR A 451 0.59 0.35 1.90
CA TYR A 451 1.71 0.69 2.77
C TYR A 451 3.01 0.70 1.97
N ASN A 452 3.20 -0.29 1.11
CA ASN A 452 4.38 -0.39 0.26
C ASN A 452 4.37 0.58 -0.93
N ALA A 453 3.23 1.21 -1.27
CA ALA A 453 3.09 1.97 -2.52
C ALA A 453 4.05 3.15 -2.59
N ALA A 454 3.89 4.10 -1.67
CA ALA A 454 4.77 5.26 -1.59
C ALA A 454 6.18 4.88 -1.10
N PHE A 455 6.30 3.83 -0.28
CA PHE A 455 7.60 3.30 0.15
C PHE A 455 8.47 2.87 -1.04
N THR A 456 7.89 2.10 -1.97
CA THR A 456 8.55 1.68 -3.21
C THR A 456 9.01 2.88 -4.02
N GLY A 457 8.18 3.92 -4.11
CA GLY A 457 8.55 5.16 -4.80
C GLY A 457 9.66 5.95 -4.12
N ALA A 458 9.64 6.03 -2.79
CA ALA A 458 10.70 6.67 -2.02
C ALA A 458 12.04 5.95 -2.19
N LEU A 459 12.03 4.61 -2.09
CA LEU A 459 13.22 3.78 -2.37
C LEU A 459 13.78 4.03 -3.77
N ALA A 460 12.91 4.02 -4.79
CA ALA A 460 13.32 4.28 -6.17
C ALA A 460 13.95 5.66 -6.36
N ALA A 461 13.45 6.69 -5.67
CA ALA A 461 14.04 8.02 -5.70
C ALA A 461 15.44 8.06 -5.05
N LEU A 462 15.55 7.44 -3.87
CA LEU A 462 16.75 7.47 -3.04
C LEU A 462 17.95 6.76 -3.67
N VAL A 463 17.73 5.78 -4.57
CA VAL A 463 18.79 5.20 -5.42
C VAL A 463 19.64 6.29 -6.08
N SER A 464 19.04 7.36 -6.59
CA SER A 464 19.80 8.48 -7.18
C SER A 464 20.39 9.46 -6.18
N PHE A 465 19.87 9.52 -4.96
CA PHE A 465 20.40 10.42 -3.93
C PHE A 465 21.76 9.96 -3.42
N GLU A 466 21.99 8.64 -3.36
CA GLU A 466 23.30 8.05 -3.02
C GLU A 466 24.33 8.18 -4.14
N HIS A 467 23.89 8.23 -5.40
CA HIS A 467 24.81 8.46 -6.54
C HIS A 467 25.44 9.88 -6.57
N SER A 468 25.18 10.72 -5.57
CA SER A 468 26.01 11.90 -5.27
C SER A 468 27.43 11.54 -4.79
N GLY A 469 27.71 10.26 -4.54
CA GLY A 469 29.04 9.66 -4.33
C GLY A 469 29.01 8.19 -4.72
N GLY A 470 29.21 7.87 -6.00
CA GLY A 470 28.87 6.57 -6.58
C GLY A 470 29.63 5.33 -6.07
N TYR A 471 29.00 4.16 -6.27
CA TYR A 471 29.62 2.84 -6.18
C TYR A 471 29.65 2.14 -7.55
N ASN A 472 30.80 1.56 -7.91
CA ASN A 472 31.02 0.79 -9.14
C ASN A 472 30.66 -0.67 -8.90
N GLY A 473 29.65 -1.16 -9.62
CA GLY A 473 29.08 -2.49 -9.48
C GLY A 473 30.11 -3.62 -9.49
N ASN A 474 30.09 -4.43 -8.43
CA ASN A 474 30.63 -5.78 -8.45
C ASN A 474 29.68 -6.75 -7.69
N PRO A 475 29.12 -7.80 -8.31
CA PRO A 475 28.02 -8.60 -7.75
C PRO A 475 28.40 -9.62 -6.67
N SER A 476 29.56 -9.51 -6.03
CA SER A 476 30.16 -10.65 -5.27
C SER A 476 30.02 -10.59 -3.74
N SER A 477 29.18 -9.73 -3.17
CA SER A 477 29.08 -9.58 -1.69
C SER A 477 27.86 -10.26 -1.05
N PHE A 478 27.39 -11.39 -1.61
CA PHE A 478 26.52 -12.33 -0.89
C PHE A 478 27.37 -13.45 -0.27
N GLN A 479 28.09 -13.17 0.83
CA GLN A 479 28.53 -14.24 1.75
C GLN A 479 28.93 -13.70 3.14
N SER A 480 28.14 -14.12 4.13
CA SER A 480 28.49 -14.50 5.51
C SER A 480 29.61 -13.74 6.26
N THR A 481 29.26 -12.93 7.24
CA THR A 481 30.13 -12.61 8.38
C THR A 481 29.97 -13.64 9.50
N THR A 482 30.59 -14.81 9.32
CA THR A 482 30.98 -15.67 10.43
C THR A 482 32.35 -15.20 10.94
N SER A 483 32.40 -14.59 12.12
CA SER A 483 33.67 -14.35 12.81
C SER A 483 34.20 -15.67 13.37
N SER A 484 35.30 -16.14 12.78
CA SER A 484 36.09 -17.27 13.24
C SER A 484 36.83 -16.93 14.53
N THR A 485 36.50 -17.62 15.63
CA THR A 485 37.34 -17.68 16.82
C THR A 485 38.49 -18.64 16.56
N THR A 486 39.72 -18.11 16.58
CA THR A 486 40.94 -18.91 16.45
C THR A 486 41.08 -19.88 17.62
N SER A 487 41.20 -21.17 17.31
CA SER A 487 41.55 -22.22 18.27
C SER A 487 43.02 -22.13 18.65
N THR A 488 43.31 -22.15 19.96
CA THR A 488 44.61 -22.60 20.47
C THR A 488 44.36 -23.84 21.32
N THR A 489 44.88 -24.96 20.84
CA THR A 489 44.78 -26.28 21.45
C THR A 489 45.77 -26.41 22.60
N LEU A 490 45.32 -26.79 23.81
CA LEU A 490 46.14 -27.53 24.78
C LEU A 490 45.29 -28.60 25.46
N GLN A 491 45.85 -29.82 25.48
CA GLN A 491 45.32 -31.08 25.99
C GLN A 491 45.15 -31.10 27.53
N PRO A 492 44.45 -32.11 28.08
CA PRO A 492 43.97 -32.12 29.46
C PRO A 492 44.99 -32.73 30.43
N THR A 493 45.02 -32.19 31.65
CA THR A 493 45.61 -32.86 32.82
C THR A 493 44.59 -32.92 33.94
N SER A 494 44.36 -34.14 34.40
CA SER A 494 43.61 -34.54 35.57
C SER A 494 44.32 -34.16 36.87
N THR A 495 43.59 -33.61 37.85
CA THR A 495 43.81 -33.91 39.27
C THR A 495 42.61 -33.52 40.13
N SER A 496 42.31 -34.41 41.07
CA SER A 496 41.36 -34.31 42.18
C SER A 496 41.74 -33.20 43.18
N THR A 497 40.77 -32.70 43.97
CA THR A 497 40.54 -33.00 45.41
C THR A 497 39.88 -31.80 46.15
N SER A 498 38.90 -32.15 47.00
CA SER A 498 38.52 -31.56 48.32
C SER A 498 38.05 -30.09 48.48
N SER A 499 36.76 -29.99 48.87
CA SER A 499 36.20 -29.30 50.05
C SER A 499 36.79 -27.97 50.54
N GLN A 500 35.94 -26.94 50.70
CA GLN A 500 35.38 -26.55 52.01
C GLN A 500 34.40 -25.37 51.90
N SER A 501 33.46 -25.39 52.84
CA SER A 501 32.40 -24.44 53.14
C SER A 501 32.92 -23.09 53.65
N THR A 502 32.23 -22.00 53.32
CA THR A 502 31.84 -21.00 54.34
C THR A 502 30.52 -20.30 53.99
N THR A 503 29.70 -20.26 55.04
CA THR A 503 28.39 -19.66 55.26
C THR A 503 28.41 -18.12 55.24
N SER A 504 27.27 -17.49 54.91
CA SER A 504 26.69 -16.36 55.67
C SER A 504 25.28 -15.97 55.15
N SER A 505 24.27 -16.50 55.84
CA SER A 505 23.05 -15.82 56.36
C SER A 505 22.27 -14.80 55.51
N LYS A 506 21.01 -15.15 55.20
CA LYS A 506 19.86 -14.24 55.37
C LYS A 506 18.72 -15.00 56.06
N THR A 507 18.28 -14.44 57.17
CA THR A 507 17.20 -14.94 58.03
C THR A 507 15.83 -14.47 57.51
N SER A 508 14.88 -15.39 57.64
CA SER A 508 13.45 -15.40 57.35
C SER A 508 12.57 -14.82 58.46
N THR A 509 11.34 -14.42 58.09
CA THR A 509 10.05 -14.68 58.78
C THR A 509 8.93 -14.31 57.77
N SER A 510 8.11 -15.21 57.18
CA SER A 510 7.02 -16.10 57.70
C SER A 510 6.00 -15.32 58.55
N SER A 511 4.70 -15.25 58.22
CA SER A 511 3.66 -16.31 58.17
C SER A 511 2.32 -15.67 57.70
N GLN A 512 1.23 -16.29 57.21
CA GLN A 512 0.73 -17.67 57.07
C GLN A 512 -0.47 -17.64 56.06
N PRO A 513 -1.04 -18.80 55.66
CA PRO A 513 -1.86 -18.99 54.46
C PRO A 513 -3.38 -18.93 54.69
N THR A 514 -4.15 -18.74 53.61
CA THR A 514 -5.61 -18.92 53.61
C THR A 514 -6.00 -20.00 52.59
N THR A 515 -6.58 -21.08 53.11
CA THR A 515 -7.30 -22.14 52.42
C THR A 515 -8.64 -21.63 51.87
N ILE A 516 -8.98 -21.89 50.61
CA ILE A 516 -10.38 -22.02 50.16
C ILE A 516 -10.50 -23.15 49.12
N SER A 517 -11.55 -23.94 49.33
CA SER A 517 -11.95 -25.22 48.74
C SER A 517 -12.05 -25.30 47.22
N THR A 518 -11.75 -26.50 46.74
CA THR A 518 -12.25 -27.11 45.49
C THR A 518 -13.77 -27.26 45.53
N SER A 519 -14.47 -26.71 44.53
CA SER A 519 -15.81 -27.17 44.14
C SER A 519 -15.84 -27.49 42.65
N THR A 520 -15.84 -28.79 42.36
CA THR A 520 -16.26 -29.40 41.11
C THR A 520 -17.75 -29.16 40.90
N THR A 521 -18.14 -28.49 39.82
CA THR A 521 -19.51 -28.48 39.33
C THR A 521 -19.55 -29.14 37.95
N SER A 522 -20.25 -30.27 37.92
CA SER A 522 -20.59 -31.09 36.76
C SER A 522 -21.49 -30.35 35.79
N LEU A 523 -21.23 -30.54 34.49
CA LEU A 523 -22.17 -30.22 33.41
C LEU A 523 -23.48 -31.00 33.61
N PRO A 524 -24.66 -30.38 33.39
CA PRO A 524 -25.87 -31.13 33.09
C PRO A 524 -25.93 -31.41 31.58
N THR A 525 -25.93 -32.70 31.25
CA THR A 525 -26.54 -33.23 30.03
C THR A 525 -28.04 -32.92 30.03
N LEU A 526 -28.57 -32.37 28.93
CA LEU A 526 -29.99 -32.46 28.64
C LEU A 526 -30.23 -32.81 27.17
N SER A 527 -30.96 -33.91 27.04
CA SER A 527 -31.38 -34.60 25.84
C SER A 527 -32.43 -33.82 25.05
N SER A 528 -32.43 -34.08 23.76
CA SER A 528 -33.38 -33.76 22.69
C SER A 528 -34.86 -33.53 23.07
N THR A 529 -35.45 -32.47 22.49
CA THR A 529 -36.84 -32.51 22.00
C THR A 529 -36.93 -31.80 20.66
N ILE A 530 -37.17 -32.56 19.59
CA ILE A 530 -37.62 -32.09 18.29
C ILE A 530 -39.11 -31.77 18.43
N THR A 531 -39.51 -30.53 18.20
CA THR A 531 -40.93 -30.17 18.01
C THR A 531 -41.08 -29.51 16.65
N THR A 532 -41.58 -30.29 15.70
CA THR A 532 -42.18 -29.86 14.45
C THR A 532 -43.35 -28.91 14.73
N TYR A 533 -43.34 -27.72 14.14
CA TYR A 533 -44.54 -26.93 13.91
C TYR A 533 -44.76 -26.78 12.41
N GLN A 534 -45.77 -27.49 11.91
CA GLN A 534 -46.46 -27.19 10.65
C GLN A 534 -47.67 -26.30 10.90
N THR A 535 -48.17 -25.72 9.80
CA THR A 535 -49.47 -25.05 9.57
C THR A 535 -49.54 -23.57 9.95
N THR A 536 -50.08 -22.64 9.14
CA THR A 536 -51.04 -22.76 8.03
C THR A 536 -51.09 -21.48 7.20
N ASN A 537 -51.35 -21.64 5.90
CA ASN A 537 -51.85 -20.59 5.00
C ASN A 537 -53.26 -20.12 5.41
N THR A 538 -53.51 -18.81 5.38
CA THR A 538 -54.83 -18.26 5.02
C THR A 538 -54.70 -16.92 4.30
N LYS A 539 -55.52 -16.78 3.27
CA LYS A 539 -55.55 -15.75 2.23
C LYS A 539 -56.98 -15.19 2.24
N THR A 540 -57.14 -13.86 2.26
CA THR A 540 -58.40 -13.14 1.94
C THR A 540 -58.01 -11.71 1.53
N THR A 541 -57.92 -11.35 0.25
CA THR A 541 -58.97 -10.84 -0.67
C THR A 541 -59.83 -9.68 -0.15
N THR A 542 -59.65 -8.50 -0.77
CA THR A 542 -60.74 -7.66 -1.34
C THR A 542 -60.17 -6.68 -2.37
N SER A 543 -60.68 -6.74 -3.61
CA SER A 543 -60.63 -5.66 -4.63
C SER A 543 -61.94 -4.83 -4.57
N PRO A 544 -62.00 -3.69 -5.29
CA PRO A 544 -62.84 -3.60 -6.51
C PRO A 544 -62.07 -2.96 -7.70
N SER A 545 -62.03 -3.56 -8.91
CA SER A 545 -62.93 -3.40 -10.09
C SER A 545 -62.93 -2.00 -10.73
N THR A 546 -62.91 -1.73 -12.04
CA THR A 546 -62.81 -2.44 -13.35
C THR A 546 -62.87 -1.37 -14.47
N SER A 547 -62.22 -1.60 -15.63
CA SER A 547 -62.67 -1.34 -17.04
C SER A 547 -61.43 -1.09 -17.95
N SER A 548 -61.01 -2.02 -18.84
CA SER A 548 -61.43 -2.30 -20.24
C SER A 548 -61.30 -1.06 -21.17
N LYS A 549 -60.63 -1.04 -22.33
CA LYS A 549 -60.29 -2.01 -23.40
C LYS A 549 -59.17 -1.40 -24.33
N PRO A 550 -58.62 -2.15 -25.32
CA PRO A 550 -57.31 -1.93 -25.97
C PRO A 550 -57.37 -1.35 -27.39
N ILE A 551 -56.28 -0.75 -27.90
CA ILE A 551 -56.05 -0.52 -29.34
C ILE A 551 -54.56 -0.72 -29.74
N SER A 552 -54.44 -1.27 -30.95
CA SER A 552 -53.36 -1.81 -31.78
C SER A 552 -52.07 -1.02 -32.04
N THR A 553 -51.02 -1.80 -32.34
CA THR A 553 -49.84 -1.50 -33.19
C THR A 553 -50.21 -0.91 -34.57
N PRO A 554 -49.31 -0.17 -35.24
CA PRO A 554 -48.51 -0.82 -36.28
C PRO A 554 -47.04 -0.34 -36.41
N SER A 555 -46.26 -1.24 -37.02
CA SER A 555 -44.95 -1.08 -37.62
C SER A 555 -44.87 0.02 -38.69
N THR A 556 -43.71 0.65 -38.87
CA THR A 556 -43.18 0.97 -40.21
C THR A 556 -41.66 1.12 -40.23
N THR A 557 -41.08 0.40 -41.17
CA THR A 557 -39.73 0.43 -41.72
C THR A 557 -39.43 1.77 -42.42
N SER A 558 -38.18 2.24 -42.39
CA SER A 558 -37.61 3.05 -43.47
C SER A 558 -36.08 3.01 -43.43
N ARG A 559 -35.50 2.86 -44.62
CA ARG A 559 -34.08 2.71 -44.99
C ARG A 559 -33.74 3.89 -45.93
N LEU A 560 -32.44 4.17 -46.09
CA LEU A 560 -31.76 5.07 -47.07
C LEU A 560 -31.39 6.46 -46.54
N THR A 561 -30.26 7.12 -46.82
CA THR A 561 -28.88 6.80 -47.29
C THR A 561 -28.11 8.14 -47.27
N THR A 562 -26.81 8.08 -46.98
CA THR A 562 -25.67 8.88 -47.53
C THR A 562 -25.75 10.41 -47.64
N ASN A 563 -24.84 11.08 -46.91
CA ASN A 563 -23.78 11.99 -47.39
C ASN A 563 -23.55 13.15 -46.43
N GLY A 564 -22.28 13.41 -46.06
CA GLY A 564 -21.87 14.71 -45.55
C GLY A 564 -20.80 14.68 -44.47
N GLU A 565 -19.53 14.74 -44.91
CA GLU A 565 -18.41 15.45 -44.29
C GLU A 565 -17.72 14.83 -43.04
N GLU A 566 -16.69 14.04 -43.33
CA GLU A 566 -15.46 13.93 -42.53
C GLU A 566 -14.72 15.29 -42.49
N PRO A 567 -14.13 15.66 -41.35
CA PRO A 567 -12.91 16.45 -41.32
C PRO A 567 -11.69 15.52 -41.22
N SER A 568 -10.80 15.73 -42.19
CA SER A 568 -9.48 15.13 -42.39
C SER A 568 -8.63 14.92 -41.13
N GLU A 569 -8.11 13.71 -41.00
CA GLU A 569 -6.95 13.39 -40.17
C GLU A 569 -5.71 14.13 -40.69
N ASP A 570 -5.12 14.95 -39.83
CA ASP A 570 -3.79 15.53 -40.03
C ASP A 570 -2.75 14.60 -39.37
N PRO A 571 -1.89 13.91 -40.14
CA PRO A 571 -0.90 12.99 -39.61
C PRO A 571 0.36 13.78 -39.24
N THR A 572 0.32 14.51 -38.13
CA THR A 572 1.54 14.98 -37.46
C THR A 572 1.79 14.13 -36.21
N ILE A 573 2.52 13.04 -36.45
CA ILE A 573 3.27 12.31 -35.44
C ILE A 573 4.28 13.31 -34.83
N ALA A 574 3.87 13.99 -33.77
CA ALA A 574 4.78 14.69 -32.87
C ALA A 574 5.31 13.68 -31.86
N SER A 575 6.38 12.98 -32.25
CA SER A 575 7.32 12.37 -31.32
C SER A 575 7.83 13.47 -30.37
N GLY A 576 7.32 13.51 -29.15
CA GLY A 576 7.60 14.59 -28.20
C GLY A 576 7.28 14.22 -26.76
N PHE A 577 7.65 13.01 -26.33
CA PHE A 577 7.75 12.69 -24.91
C PHE A 577 9.22 12.67 -24.51
N THR A 578 9.72 13.83 -24.10
CA THR A 578 10.97 13.93 -23.34
C THR A 578 10.61 14.22 -21.88
N LEU A 579 10.35 13.16 -21.11
CA LEU A 579 10.76 13.11 -19.71
C LEU A 579 12.26 12.77 -19.68
N LYS A 580 13.09 13.63 -20.27
CA LYS A 580 14.53 13.61 -20.04
C LYS A 580 14.89 14.82 -19.20
N SER A 581 15.27 14.52 -17.96
CA SER A 581 16.26 15.25 -17.17
C SER A 581 16.41 16.75 -17.49
N SER A 582 15.69 17.56 -16.74
CA SER A 582 16.22 18.85 -16.32
C SER A 582 16.16 18.87 -14.80
N ILE A 583 17.36 18.83 -14.22
CA ILE A 583 17.71 18.87 -12.79
C ILE A 583 16.98 20.01 -12.08
#